data_AF-A0AB38A541-F1
#
_entry.id   AF-A0AB38A541-F1
#
_cell.length_a   1.000
_cell.length_b   1.000
_cell.length_c   1.000
_cell.angle_alpha   90.00
_cell.angle_beta   90.00
_cell.angle_gamma   90.00
#
_symmetry.space_group_name_H-M   'P 1'
#
loop_
_entity.id
_entity.type
_entity.pdbx_description
1 polymer ?
#
loop_
_entity_poly.entity_id
_entity_poly.type
_entity_poly.pdbx_seq_one_letter_code
_entity_poly.pdbx_strand_id
1 'polypeptide(L)'
;MAITPADIDQLTFSPSKHGYDTEEVDAFLEQLSGELDAMLQKIADLKGRLNNSEQQLAAAQEQVAQLTEQAAEASAYAAPEAAVVVSPVQPDTSASEAQISRVLIIAQQSADQIVADAKESAEKIRTEADQRAREVIRAALAEKQNELDEIDRLKASREEFRSEYKTLLQHFMDDADAAFPNQVLSNATSSEYHVVAPSVSVPNAVDAASVSVPEQTPAISLDDLD
;
A
#
# COMPACT_ATOMS: atom_id res chain seq x y z
N MET A 1 -8.36 14.77 -24.61
CA MET A 1 -8.01 13.43 -25.10
C MET A 1 -6.79 13.02 -24.29
N ALA A 2 -6.98 12.14 -23.31
CA ALA A 2 -5.88 11.70 -22.45
C ALA A 2 -5.34 10.40 -23.05
N ILE A 3 -4.03 10.35 -23.27
CA ILE A 3 -3.32 9.11 -23.57
C ILE A 3 -3.53 8.19 -22.36
N THR A 4 -3.96 6.95 -22.58
CA THR A 4 -4.03 5.93 -21.53
C THR A 4 -2.70 5.17 -21.43
N PRO A 5 -2.39 4.52 -20.30
CA PRO A 5 -1.20 3.66 -20.19
C PRO A 5 -1.13 2.62 -21.33
N ALA A 6 -2.27 1.99 -21.65
CA ALA A 6 -2.37 1.03 -22.75
C ALA A 6 -2.09 1.64 -24.14
N ASP A 7 -2.37 2.93 -24.33
CA ASP A 7 -2.02 3.63 -25.57
C ASP A 7 -0.52 3.88 -25.68
N ILE A 8 0.20 4.01 -24.55
CA ILE A 8 1.66 4.16 -24.51
C ILE A 8 2.34 2.84 -24.87
N ASP A 9 1.85 1.72 -24.33
CA ASP A 9 2.40 0.39 -24.60
C ASP A 9 2.23 -0.05 -26.07
N GLN A 10 1.20 0.45 -26.74
CA GLN A 10 0.92 0.16 -28.16
C GLN A 10 1.60 1.14 -29.13
N LEU A 11 2.29 2.15 -28.61
CA LEU A 11 2.89 3.19 -29.42
C LEU A 11 4.18 2.68 -30.06
N THR A 12 4.24 2.69 -31.39
CA THR A 12 5.41 2.24 -32.14
C THR A 12 5.99 3.36 -32.99
N PHE A 13 7.33 3.43 -33.03
CA PHE A 13 8.06 4.44 -33.79
C PHE A 13 8.83 3.81 -34.96
N SER A 14 8.89 4.50 -36.09
CA SER A 14 9.67 4.05 -37.25
C SER A 14 11.17 4.36 -37.07
N PRO A 15 12.08 3.46 -37.43
CA PRO A 15 13.52 3.69 -37.29
C PRO A 15 13.99 4.83 -38.21
N SER A 16 14.88 5.66 -37.70
CA SER A 16 15.46 6.82 -38.41
C SER A 16 16.99 6.73 -38.40
N LYS A 17 17.64 7.28 -39.43
CA LYS A 17 19.10 7.19 -39.64
C LYS A 17 19.95 7.81 -38.51
N HIS A 18 19.35 8.72 -37.74
CA HIS A 18 19.91 9.26 -36.49
C HIS A 18 18.77 9.34 -35.46
N GLY A 19 18.30 8.17 -35.02
CA GLY A 19 17.23 8.04 -34.03
C GLY A 19 17.76 7.78 -32.62
N TYR A 20 16.84 7.78 -31.66
CA TYR A 20 17.08 7.24 -30.32
C TYR A 20 17.22 5.72 -30.38
N ASP A 21 17.87 5.14 -29.38
CA ASP A 21 17.96 3.70 -29.22
C ASP A 21 16.58 3.12 -28.90
N THR A 22 16.17 2.08 -29.62
CA THR A 22 14.85 1.48 -29.45
C THR A 22 14.68 0.81 -28.09
N GLU A 23 15.72 0.18 -27.56
CA GLU A 23 15.65 -0.50 -26.26
C GLU A 23 15.51 0.53 -25.12
N GLU A 24 16.20 1.66 -25.23
CA GLU A 24 16.12 2.75 -24.25
C GLU A 24 14.75 3.45 -24.31
N VAL A 25 14.21 3.64 -25.51
CA VAL A 25 12.86 4.20 -25.70
C VAL A 25 11.80 3.25 -25.14
N ASP A 26 11.89 1.95 -25.42
CA ASP A 26 10.93 0.96 -24.92
C ASP A 26 10.94 0.90 -23.37
N ALA A 27 12.13 0.89 -22.75
CA ALA A 27 12.26 0.95 -21.30
C ALA A 27 11.68 2.25 -20.70
N PHE A 28 11.84 3.38 -21.39
CA PHE A 28 11.25 4.65 -20.96
C PHE A 28 9.72 4.65 -21.09
N LEU A 29 9.16 4.06 -22.16
CA LEU A 29 7.72 3.96 -22.35
C LEU A 29 7.07 3.04 -21.31
N GLU A 30 7.71 1.93 -20.95
CA GLU A 30 7.26 1.06 -19.86
C GLU A 30 7.22 1.81 -18.52
N GLN A 31 8.28 2.56 -18.21
CA GLN A 31 8.32 3.40 -17.01
C GLN A 31 7.22 4.48 -17.02
N LEU A 32 7.02 5.15 -18.17
CA LEU A 32 6.01 6.20 -18.32
C LEU A 32 4.58 5.65 -18.22
N SER A 33 4.33 4.48 -18.81
CA SER A 33 3.06 3.76 -18.71
C SER A 33 2.74 3.40 -17.26
N GLY A 34 3.71 2.83 -16.54
CA GLY A 34 3.56 2.50 -15.12
C GLY A 34 3.32 3.73 -14.22
N GLU A 35 4.04 4.84 -14.45
CA GLU A 35 3.83 6.07 -13.68
C GLU A 35 2.48 6.72 -13.97
N LEU A 36 2.02 6.66 -15.23
CA LEU A 36 0.71 7.15 -15.63
C LEU A 36 -0.42 6.31 -14.99
N ASP A 37 -0.27 4.99 -14.94
CA ASP A 37 -1.23 4.09 -14.28
C ASP A 37 -1.30 4.38 -12.76
N ALA A 38 -0.14 4.49 -12.11
CA ALA A 38 -0.06 4.85 -10.69
C ALA A 38 -0.72 6.22 -10.41
N MET A 39 -0.54 7.20 -11.30
CA MET A 39 -1.17 8.51 -11.19
C MET A 39 -2.70 8.44 -11.39
N LEU A 40 -3.18 7.65 -12.35
CA LEU A 40 -4.61 7.44 -12.56
C LEU A 40 -5.26 6.74 -11.36
N GLN A 41 -4.59 5.74 -10.78
CA GLN A 41 -5.04 5.07 -9.57
C GLN A 41 -5.10 6.02 -8.38
N LYS A 42 -4.10 6.91 -8.25
CA LYS A 42 -4.11 7.97 -7.23
C LYS A 42 -5.25 8.97 -7.41
N ILE A 43 -5.57 9.35 -8.65
CA ILE A 43 -6.73 10.21 -8.95
C ILE A 43 -8.04 9.51 -8.57
N ALA A 44 -8.16 8.21 -8.86
CA ALA A 44 -9.34 7.43 -8.48
C ALA A 44 -9.52 7.36 -6.95
N ASP A 45 -8.44 7.07 -6.20
CA ASP A 45 -8.45 7.07 -4.73
C ASP A 45 -8.84 8.43 -4.17
N LEU A 46 -8.18 9.50 -4.63
CA LEU A 46 -8.46 10.86 -4.15
C LEU A 46 -9.89 11.29 -4.45
N LYS A 47 -10.43 10.96 -5.63
CA LYS A 47 -11.83 11.23 -5.96
C LYS A 47 -12.79 10.43 -5.08
N GLY A 48 -12.48 9.17 -4.80
CA GLY A 48 -13.27 8.33 -3.88
C GLY A 48 -13.30 8.91 -2.46
N ARG A 49 -12.14 9.32 -1.94
CA ARG A 49 -12.01 9.97 -0.64
C ARG A 49 -12.75 11.30 -0.57
N LEU A 50 -12.66 12.11 -1.63
CA LEU A 50 -13.38 13.37 -1.73
C LEU A 50 -14.89 13.13 -1.68
N ASN A 51 -15.41 12.21 -2.48
CA ASN A 51 -16.83 11.89 -2.51
C ASN A 51 -17.32 11.39 -1.14
N ASN A 52 -16.57 10.50 -0.49
CA ASN A 52 -16.89 10.02 0.86
C ASN A 52 -16.91 11.16 1.89
N SER A 53 -15.93 12.06 1.85
CA SER A 53 -15.88 13.21 2.75
C SER A 53 -17.01 14.20 2.50
N GLU A 54 -17.38 14.44 1.24
CA GLU A 54 -18.50 15.29 0.86
C GLU A 54 -19.83 14.71 1.36
N GLN A 55 -20.03 13.39 1.22
CA GLN A 55 -21.22 12.71 1.77
C GLN A 55 -21.28 12.77 3.30
N GLN A 56 -20.16 12.59 3.99
CA GLN A 56 -20.11 12.73 5.45
C GLN A 56 -20.45 14.17 5.90
N LEU A 57 -19.95 15.18 5.19
CA LEU A 57 -20.28 16.58 5.45
C LEU A 57 -21.76 16.87 5.23
N ALA A 58 -22.35 16.36 4.15
CA ALA A 58 -23.78 16.51 3.88
C ALA A 58 -24.62 15.88 4.99
N ALA A 59 -24.31 14.64 5.39
CA ALA A 59 -25.01 13.94 6.48
C ALA A 59 -24.87 14.67 7.83
N ALA A 60 -23.69 15.22 8.13
CA ALA A 60 -23.46 16.00 9.34
C ALA A 60 -24.26 17.33 9.32
N GLN A 61 -24.32 18.01 8.18
CA GLN A 61 -25.12 19.22 8.02
C GLN A 61 -26.62 18.96 8.21
N GLU A 62 -27.13 17.84 7.70
CA GLU A 62 -28.52 17.43 7.91
C GLU A 62 -28.81 17.11 9.38
N GLN A 63 -27.91 16.44 10.09
CA GLN A 63 -28.06 16.20 11.53
C GLN A 63 -28.11 17.50 12.33
N VAL A 64 -27.26 18.47 12.01
CA VAL A 64 -27.27 19.79 12.65
C VAL A 64 -28.58 20.53 12.36
N ALA A 65 -29.09 20.45 11.13
CA ALA A 65 -30.37 21.05 10.77
C ALA A 65 -31.53 20.42 11.56
N GLN A 66 -31.60 19.08 11.65
CA GLN A 66 -32.64 18.38 12.41
C GLN A 66 -32.60 18.71 13.91
N LEU A 67 -31.41 18.78 14.51
CA LEU A 67 -31.25 19.18 15.91
C LEU A 67 -31.66 20.64 16.16
N THR A 68 -31.40 21.52 15.18
CA THR A 68 -31.83 22.92 15.24
C THR A 68 -33.35 23.04 15.14
N GLU A 69 -33.98 22.26 14.27
CA GLU A 69 -35.44 22.25 14.09
C GLU A 69 -36.15 21.63 15.31
N GLN A 70 -35.62 20.55 15.90
CA GLN A 70 -36.11 20.01 17.17
C GLN A 70 -35.97 21.00 18.33
N ALA A 71 -34.87 21.75 18.40
CA ALA A 71 -34.69 22.81 19.39
C ALA A 71 -35.69 23.97 19.17
N ALA A 72 -36.01 24.30 17.91
CA ALA A 72 -37.01 25.31 17.56
C ALA A 72 -38.44 24.85 17.90
N GLU A 73 -38.81 23.60 17.61
CA GLU A 73 -40.13 23.03 17.93
C GLU A 73 -40.32 22.87 19.45
N ALA A 74 -39.30 22.43 20.19
CA ALA A 74 -39.35 22.37 21.65
C ALA A 74 -39.55 23.75 22.29
N SER A 75 -39.05 24.81 21.65
CA SER A 75 -39.32 26.20 22.06
C SER A 75 -40.70 26.70 21.63
N ALA A 76 -41.33 26.10 20.61
CA ALA A 76 -42.66 26.46 20.13
C ALA A 76 -43.81 25.82 20.94
N TYR A 77 -43.59 24.65 21.55
CA TYR A 77 -44.56 24.01 22.46
C TYR A 77 -44.52 24.56 23.91
N ALA A 78 -43.65 25.53 24.21
CA ALA A 78 -43.58 26.15 25.54
C ALA A 78 -44.57 27.30 25.79
N ALA A 79 -45.34 27.77 24.79
CA ALA A 79 -46.55 28.58 24.98
C ALA A 79 -47.27 28.82 23.63
N PRO A 80 -48.54 28.42 23.48
CA PRO A 80 -49.60 29.36 23.86
C PRO A 80 -50.87 28.67 24.40
N GLU A 81 -50.97 28.53 25.72
CA GLU A 81 -52.27 28.41 26.39
C GLU A 81 -52.32 29.43 27.53
N ALA A 82 -52.35 30.70 27.16
CA ALA A 82 -52.68 31.81 28.06
C ALA A 82 -53.32 32.96 27.25
N ALA A 83 -54.32 32.65 26.44
CA ALA A 83 -55.25 33.65 25.91
C ALA A 83 -56.30 33.96 26.99
N VAL A 84 -55.90 34.67 28.04
CA VAL A 84 -56.82 35.34 28.96
C VAL A 84 -56.64 36.84 28.75
N VAL A 85 -57.61 37.40 28.04
CA VAL A 85 -58.06 38.81 28.05
C VAL A 85 -57.15 39.83 28.76
N VAL A 86 -56.42 40.67 28.01
CA VAL A 86 -55.97 41.97 28.54
C VAL A 86 -56.07 43.04 27.46
N SER A 87 -56.99 43.98 27.71
CA SER A 87 -57.13 45.31 27.11
C SER A 87 -55.82 46.13 27.21
N PRO A 88 -55.63 47.20 26.41
CA PRO A 88 -54.32 47.79 26.15
C PRO A 88 -53.86 48.71 27.30
N VAL A 89 -52.63 48.52 27.79
CA VAL A 89 -51.80 49.35 28.72
C VAL A 89 -50.78 48.35 29.32
N GLN A 90 -49.45 48.46 29.35
CA GLN A 90 -48.43 49.51 29.19
C GLN A 90 -47.05 48.82 29.00
N PRO A 91 -45.94 49.54 28.73
CA PRO A 91 -44.62 48.92 28.57
C PRO A 91 -43.97 48.64 29.95
N ASP A 92 -44.23 47.46 30.52
CA ASP A 92 -43.50 46.99 31.70
C ASP A 92 -42.12 46.44 31.29
N THR A 93 -41.14 47.34 31.24
CA THR A 93 -39.73 47.06 30.93
C THR A 93 -38.96 46.36 32.06
N SER A 94 -39.55 46.24 33.26
CA SER A 94 -38.89 45.71 34.46
C SER A 94 -38.89 44.18 34.58
N ALA A 95 -39.96 43.51 34.11
CA ALA A 95 -40.00 42.03 34.05
C ALA A 95 -39.05 41.48 32.97
N SER A 96 -38.88 42.24 31.89
CA SER A 96 -37.94 41.97 30.81
C SER A 96 -36.48 42.07 31.27
N GLU A 97 -36.12 43.07 32.07
CA GLU A 97 -34.73 43.29 32.52
C GLU A 97 -34.21 42.14 33.41
N ALA A 98 -35.04 41.64 34.34
CA ALA A 98 -34.70 40.49 35.17
C ALA A 98 -34.56 39.20 34.35
N GLN A 99 -35.42 38.98 33.35
CA GLN A 99 -35.32 37.84 32.45
C GLN A 99 -34.10 37.94 31.53
N ILE A 100 -33.80 39.12 30.98
CA ILE A 100 -32.60 39.38 30.16
C ILE A 100 -31.34 39.11 30.97
N SER A 101 -31.27 39.57 32.23
CA SER A 101 -30.11 39.30 33.09
C SER A 101 -29.88 37.80 33.33
N ARG A 102 -30.96 37.02 33.51
CA ARG A 102 -30.91 35.57 33.66
C ARG A 102 -30.44 34.87 32.39
N VAL A 103 -30.94 35.31 31.24
CA VAL A 103 -30.53 34.81 29.93
C VAL A 103 -29.05 35.13 29.66
N LEU A 104 -28.58 36.33 29.99
CA LEU A 104 -27.17 36.71 29.85
C LEU A 104 -26.25 35.87 30.75
N ILE A 105 -26.66 35.59 31.98
CA ILE A 105 -25.89 34.72 32.89
C ILE A 105 -25.81 33.29 32.34
N ILE A 106 -26.93 32.73 31.87
CA ILE A 106 -26.95 31.38 31.28
C ILE A 106 -26.13 31.34 29.99
N ALA A 107 -26.24 32.36 29.13
CA ALA A 107 -25.46 32.46 27.91
C ALA A 107 -23.96 32.57 28.21
N GLN A 108 -23.57 33.35 29.23
CA GLN A 108 -22.17 33.48 29.64
C GLN A 108 -21.64 32.18 30.24
N GLN A 109 -22.41 31.53 31.11
CA GLN A 109 -22.07 30.21 31.64
C GLN A 109 -21.94 29.17 30.52
N SER A 110 -22.81 29.20 29.52
CA SER A 110 -22.74 28.32 28.36
C SER A 110 -21.49 28.59 27.52
N ALA A 111 -21.13 29.86 27.30
CA ALA A 111 -19.91 30.22 26.59
C ALA A 111 -18.65 29.74 27.33
N ASP A 112 -18.61 29.91 28.66
CA ASP A 112 -17.50 29.43 29.49
C ASP A 112 -17.38 27.90 29.44
N GLN A 113 -18.51 27.20 29.42
CA GLN A 113 -18.54 25.74 29.31
C GLN A 113 -18.06 25.25 27.95
N ILE A 114 -18.47 25.88 26.84
CA ILE A 114 -17.96 25.57 25.50
C ILE A 114 -16.45 25.76 25.43
N VAL A 115 -15.92 26.83 26.03
CA VAL A 115 -14.48 27.09 26.06
C VAL A 115 -13.74 26.05 26.90
N ALA A 116 -14.32 25.59 28.02
CA ALA A 116 -13.75 24.53 28.83
C ALA A 116 -13.71 23.19 28.06
N ASP A 117 -14.83 22.80 27.44
CA ASP A 117 -14.97 21.55 26.68
C ASP A 117 -14.03 21.54 25.46
N ALA A 118 -13.90 22.68 24.76
CA ALA A 118 -12.98 22.84 23.65
C ALA A 118 -11.51 22.69 24.08
N LYS A 119 -11.13 23.23 25.26
CA LYS A 119 -9.79 23.08 25.81
C LYS A 119 -9.49 21.64 26.22
N GLU A 120 -10.44 20.97 26.88
CA GLU A 120 -10.30 19.56 27.24
C GLU A 120 -10.15 18.68 26.00
N SER A 121 -11.00 18.91 24.99
CA SER A 121 -10.94 18.19 23.72
C SER A 121 -9.61 18.42 22.99
N ALA A 122 -9.11 19.66 22.97
CA ALA A 122 -7.81 19.99 22.37
C ALA A 122 -6.66 19.28 23.10
N GLU A 123 -6.69 19.21 24.42
CA GLU A 123 -5.65 18.54 25.21
C GLU A 123 -5.69 17.02 25.01
N LYS A 124 -6.88 16.44 24.91
CA LYS A 124 -7.07 15.03 24.56
C LYS A 124 -6.49 14.71 23.18
N ILE A 125 -6.81 15.53 22.17
CA ILE A 125 -6.29 15.37 20.81
C ILE A 125 -4.76 15.45 20.80
N ARG A 126 -4.17 16.40 21.53
CA ARG A 126 -2.70 16.53 21.65
C ARG A 126 -2.08 15.30 22.28
N THR A 127 -2.63 14.84 23.40
CA THR A 127 -2.11 13.66 24.12
C THR A 127 -2.19 12.41 23.25
N GLU A 128 -3.31 12.22 22.56
CA GLU A 128 -3.52 11.08 21.67
C GLU A 128 -2.60 11.15 20.43
N ALA A 129 -2.40 12.34 19.86
CA ALA A 129 -1.46 12.55 18.77
C ALA A 129 -0.02 12.28 19.20
N ASP A 130 0.39 12.74 20.39
CA ASP A 130 1.72 12.48 20.95
C ASP A 130 1.93 10.98 21.23
N GLN A 131 0.90 10.30 21.73
CA GLN A 131 0.96 8.86 21.95
C GLN A 131 1.10 8.10 20.62
N ARG A 132 0.25 8.41 19.62
CA ARG A 132 0.34 7.82 18.28
C ARG A 132 1.69 8.10 17.62
N ALA A 133 2.20 9.31 17.73
CA ALA A 133 3.51 9.67 17.18
C ALA A 133 4.62 8.80 17.78
N ARG A 134 4.59 8.57 19.11
CA ARG A 134 5.55 7.69 19.79
C ARG A 134 5.41 6.24 19.35
N GLU A 135 4.19 5.75 19.17
CA GLU A 135 3.94 4.39 18.67
C GLU A 135 4.45 4.21 17.24
N VAL A 136 4.19 5.17 16.35
CA VAL A 136 4.69 5.17 14.96
C VAL A 136 6.22 5.17 14.93
N ILE A 137 6.87 6.03 15.72
CA ILE A 137 8.33 6.07 15.81
C ILE A 137 8.88 4.72 16.28
N ARG A 138 8.26 4.13 17.31
CA ARG A 138 8.67 2.82 17.84
C ARG A 138 8.51 1.71 16.81
N ALA A 139 7.39 1.68 16.09
CA ALA A 139 7.12 0.72 15.03
C ALA A 139 8.15 0.85 13.90
N ALA A 140 8.40 2.08 13.42
CA ALA A 140 9.39 2.34 12.38
C ALA A 140 10.82 1.94 12.78
N LEU A 141 11.20 2.14 14.05
CA LEU A 141 12.50 1.69 14.55
C LEU A 141 12.60 0.16 14.63
N ALA A 142 11.52 -0.52 14.98
CA ALA A 142 11.48 -1.98 15.01
C ALA A 142 11.53 -2.57 13.59
N GLU A 143 10.78 -1.98 12.65
CA GLU A 143 10.81 -2.35 11.24
C GLU A 143 12.20 -2.16 10.64
N LYS A 144 12.84 -1.01 10.89
CA LYS A 144 14.23 -0.78 10.50
C LYS A 144 15.18 -1.86 11.03
N GLN A 145 15.00 -2.30 12.27
CA GLN A 145 15.86 -3.35 12.83
C GLN A 145 15.63 -4.69 12.12
N ASN A 146 14.37 -5.06 11.87
CA ASN A 146 14.05 -6.28 11.12
C ASN A 146 14.63 -6.25 9.71
N GLU A 147 14.57 -5.10 9.02
CA GLU A 147 15.19 -4.95 7.69
C GLU A 147 16.71 -5.13 7.73
N LEU A 148 17.38 -4.58 8.74
CA LEU A 148 18.83 -4.77 8.91
C LEU A 148 19.17 -6.25 9.14
N ASP A 149 18.41 -6.93 9.98
CA ASP A 149 18.60 -8.36 10.27
C ASP A 149 18.38 -9.21 9.00
N GLU A 150 17.36 -8.88 8.20
CA GLU A 150 17.09 -9.58 6.93
C GLU A 150 18.18 -9.30 5.88
N ILE A 151 18.70 -8.08 5.81
CA ILE A 151 19.86 -7.75 4.95
C ILE A 151 21.06 -8.62 5.32
N ASP A 152 21.35 -8.79 6.61
CA ASP A 152 22.48 -9.59 7.07
C ASP A 152 22.26 -11.08 6.80
N ARG A 153 21.04 -11.57 6.99
CA ARG A 153 20.65 -12.93 6.60
C ARG A 153 20.82 -13.16 5.09
N LEU A 154 20.37 -12.22 4.26
CA LEU A 154 20.46 -12.33 2.80
C LEU A 154 21.92 -12.29 2.32
N LYS A 155 22.76 -11.47 2.95
CA LYS A 155 24.21 -11.47 2.69
C LYS A 155 24.86 -12.80 3.06
N ALA A 156 24.49 -13.40 4.20
CA ALA A 156 24.99 -14.70 4.61
C ALA A 156 24.58 -15.79 3.61
N SER A 157 23.30 -15.84 3.23
CA SER A 157 22.78 -16.76 2.22
C SER A 157 23.47 -16.60 0.86
N ARG A 158 23.75 -15.37 0.44
CA ARG A 158 24.52 -15.10 -0.79
C ARG A 158 25.94 -15.68 -0.72
N GLU A 159 26.61 -15.53 0.40
CA GLU A 159 27.98 -16.06 0.55
C GLU A 159 27.99 -17.59 0.64
N GLU A 160 26.99 -18.18 1.30
CA GLU A 160 26.79 -19.62 1.34
C GLU A 160 26.54 -20.19 -0.06
N PHE A 161 25.58 -19.63 -0.81
CA PHE A 161 25.32 -20.02 -2.20
C PHE A 161 26.56 -19.89 -3.08
N ARG A 162 27.35 -18.82 -2.91
CA ARG A 162 28.61 -18.62 -3.64
C ARG A 162 29.63 -19.72 -3.30
N SER A 163 29.72 -20.10 -2.03
CA SER A 163 30.62 -21.17 -1.57
C SER A 163 30.20 -22.53 -2.13
N GLU A 164 28.90 -22.85 -2.07
CA GLU A 164 28.33 -24.07 -2.64
C GLU A 164 28.54 -24.14 -4.15
N TYR A 165 28.28 -23.04 -4.86
CA TYR A 165 28.50 -22.96 -6.31
C TYR A 165 29.97 -23.20 -6.66
N LYS A 166 30.90 -22.57 -5.94
CA LYS A 166 32.34 -22.81 -6.14
C LYS A 166 32.72 -24.27 -5.90
N THR A 167 32.16 -24.89 -4.87
CA THR A 167 32.42 -26.29 -4.53
C THR A 167 31.89 -27.23 -5.62
N LEU A 168 30.69 -26.96 -6.15
CA LEU A 168 30.12 -27.69 -7.27
C LEU A 168 31.00 -27.59 -8.52
N LEU A 169 31.49 -26.39 -8.85
CA LEU A 169 32.42 -26.22 -9.97
C LEU A 169 33.72 -26.98 -9.76
N GLN A 170 34.28 -26.94 -8.55
CA GLN A 170 35.50 -27.69 -8.22
C GLN A 170 35.28 -29.20 -8.39
N HIS A 171 34.15 -29.73 -7.92
CA HIS A 171 33.78 -31.13 -8.13
C HIS A 171 33.72 -31.50 -9.62
N PHE A 172 33.09 -30.66 -10.45
CA PHE A 172 33.05 -30.89 -11.90
C PHE A 172 34.44 -30.84 -12.55
N MET A 173 35.34 -29.97 -12.08
CA MET A 173 36.73 -29.93 -12.56
C MET A 173 37.48 -31.21 -12.18
N ASP A 174 37.37 -31.63 -10.92
CA ASP A 174 38.03 -32.84 -10.42
C ASP A 174 37.52 -34.11 -11.15
N ASP A 175 36.22 -34.19 -11.43
CA ASP A 175 35.61 -35.27 -12.21
C ASP A 175 36.11 -35.29 -13.67
N ALA A 176 36.23 -34.11 -14.30
CA ALA A 176 36.73 -33.99 -15.66
C ALA A 176 38.20 -34.43 -15.76
N ASP A 177 39.04 -34.03 -14.80
CA ASP A 177 40.44 -34.45 -14.71
C ASP A 177 40.56 -35.97 -14.47
N ALA A 178 39.66 -36.54 -13.67
CA ALA A 178 39.60 -37.99 -13.44
C ALA A 178 39.16 -38.77 -14.68
N ALA A 179 38.20 -38.25 -15.45
CA ALA A 179 37.72 -38.86 -16.68
C ALA A 179 38.71 -38.74 -17.85
N PHE A 180 39.50 -37.66 -17.90
CA PHE A 180 40.46 -37.38 -18.98
C PHE A 180 41.85 -37.02 -18.43
N PRO A 181 42.59 -37.99 -17.87
CA PRO A 181 43.92 -37.72 -17.34
C PRO A 181 44.87 -37.24 -18.44
N ASN A 182 45.55 -36.11 -18.20
CA ASN A 182 46.49 -35.45 -19.12
C ASN A 182 47.64 -36.36 -19.65
N GLN A 183 47.81 -37.56 -19.10
CA GLN A 183 48.78 -38.56 -19.59
C GLN A 183 48.37 -39.24 -20.91
N VAL A 184 47.07 -39.27 -21.27
CA VAL A 184 46.63 -39.94 -22.50
C VAL A 184 47.12 -39.21 -23.76
N LEU A 185 47.36 -37.90 -23.69
CA LEU A 185 47.91 -37.12 -24.81
C LEU A 185 49.44 -37.21 -24.93
N SER A 186 50.16 -37.47 -23.83
CA SER A 186 51.63 -37.58 -23.84
C SER A 186 52.11 -38.91 -24.41
N ASN A 187 51.33 -39.99 -24.26
CA ASN A 187 51.67 -41.31 -24.81
C ASN A 187 51.34 -41.44 -26.32
N ALA A 188 50.65 -40.45 -26.90
CA ALA A 188 50.27 -40.45 -28.32
C ALA A 188 51.35 -39.86 -29.27
N THR A 189 52.45 -39.30 -28.75
CA THR A 189 53.54 -38.77 -29.59
C THR A 189 54.63 -39.78 -29.91
N SER A 190 54.48 -41.05 -29.50
CA SER A 190 55.44 -42.13 -29.75
C SER A 190 54.74 -43.45 -30.09
N SER A 191 53.82 -43.45 -31.04
CA SER A 191 53.45 -44.69 -31.75
C SER A 191 52.87 -44.35 -33.10
N GLU A 192 53.52 -44.90 -34.12
CA GLU A 192 53.15 -44.85 -35.52
C GLU A 192 51.67 -45.24 -35.73
N TYR A 193 51.08 -44.58 -36.73
CA TYR A 193 49.78 -44.85 -37.33
C TYR A 193 49.29 -46.29 -37.23
N HIS A 194 48.21 -46.52 -36.47
CA HIS A 194 47.23 -47.55 -36.81
C HIS A 194 45.82 -47.04 -36.60
N VAL A 195 45.12 -46.78 -37.70
CA VAL A 195 43.71 -46.42 -37.71
C VAL A 195 42.90 -47.70 -37.47
N VAL A 196 42.36 -47.85 -36.26
CA VAL A 196 41.23 -48.76 -36.02
C VAL A 196 40.04 -47.88 -35.67
N ALA A 197 39.11 -47.78 -36.61
CA ALA A 197 37.82 -47.13 -36.40
C ALA A 197 37.02 -47.94 -35.36
N PRO A 198 36.54 -47.34 -34.26
CA PRO A 198 35.53 -47.97 -33.45
C PRO A 198 34.16 -47.74 -34.09
N SER A 199 33.53 -48.83 -34.53
CA SER A 199 32.13 -48.86 -34.93
C SER A 199 31.25 -48.44 -33.76
N VAL A 200 30.62 -47.27 -33.86
CA VAL A 200 29.61 -46.81 -32.90
C VAL A 200 28.32 -47.58 -33.16
N SER A 201 28.09 -48.63 -32.37
CA SER A 201 26.75 -49.23 -32.26
C SER A 201 25.88 -48.30 -31.43
N VAL A 202 24.96 -47.61 -32.09
CA VAL A 202 23.91 -46.79 -31.45
C VAL A 202 22.86 -47.74 -30.85
N PRO A 203 22.60 -47.74 -29.53
CA PRO A 203 21.37 -48.30 -29.02
C PRO A 203 20.23 -47.30 -29.27
N ASN A 204 19.26 -47.80 -30.01
CA ASN A 204 17.93 -47.28 -30.31
C ASN A 204 17.34 -46.35 -29.23
N ALA A 205 17.00 -45.13 -29.62
CA ALA A 205 16.05 -44.28 -28.90
C ALA A 205 14.64 -44.56 -29.42
N VAL A 206 13.85 -45.34 -28.68
CA VAL A 206 12.39 -45.31 -28.68
C VAL A 206 11.91 -45.73 -27.28
N ASP A 207 11.51 -44.76 -26.46
CA ASP A 207 10.13 -44.68 -25.97
C ASP A 207 9.97 -43.44 -25.09
N ALA A 208 9.15 -42.51 -25.56
CA ALA A 208 8.64 -41.41 -24.77
C ALA A 208 7.33 -41.91 -24.14
N ALA A 209 7.36 -42.32 -22.87
CA ALA A 209 6.16 -42.48 -22.08
C ALA A 209 6.44 -42.33 -20.58
N SER A 210 5.96 -41.20 -20.04
CA SER A 210 5.47 -41.00 -18.67
C SER A 210 6.36 -41.37 -17.48
N VAL A 211 7.03 -40.36 -16.91
CA VAL A 211 7.31 -40.32 -15.46
C VAL A 211 6.74 -39.01 -14.90
N SER A 212 5.70 -39.18 -14.11
CA SER A 212 4.97 -38.20 -13.32
C SER A 212 5.87 -37.58 -12.24
N VAL A 213 5.93 -36.24 -12.22
CA VAL A 213 6.45 -35.48 -11.07
C VAL A 213 5.31 -35.35 -10.04
N PRO A 214 5.53 -35.66 -8.75
CA PRO A 214 4.54 -35.44 -7.73
C PRO A 214 4.49 -33.94 -7.36
N GLU A 215 3.30 -33.38 -7.48
CA GLU A 215 2.91 -32.10 -6.92
C GLU A 215 2.67 -32.28 -5.41
N GLN A 216 3.49 -31.64 -4.58
CA GLN A 216 3.12 -31.34 -3.18
C GLN A 216 3.61 -29.94 -2.82
N THR A 217 2.73 -28.98 -3.10
CA THR A 217 2.58 -27.75 -2.32
C THR A 217 1.89 -28.10 -1.00
N PRO A 218 2.35 -27.60 0.17
CA PRO A 218 1.47 -27.43 1.31
C PRO A 218 0.67 -26.14 1.09
N ALA A 219 -0.59 -26.30 0.73
CA ALA A 219 -1.58 -25.24 0.82
C ALA A 219 -1.78 -24.88 2.30
N ILE A 220 -1.50 -23.63 2.65
CA ILE A 220 -1.97 -23.03 3.91
C ILE A 220 -3.44 -22.66 3.65
N SER A 221 -4.34 -23.42 4.26
CA SER A 221 -5.77 -23.12 4.25
C SER A 221 -6.03 -21.86 5.10
N LEU A 222 -6.60 -20.86 4.43
CA LEU A 222 -7.17 -19.67 5.02
C LEU A 222 -8.63 -19.97 5.37
N ASP A 223 -8.88 -20.69 6.46
CA ASP A 223 -10.22 -20.90 7.02
C ASP A 223 -10.08 -21.20 8.52
N ASP A 224 -9.69 -20.17 9.29
CA ASP A 224 -9.88 -20.12 10.75
C ASP A 224 -9.90 -18.64 11.19
N LEU A 225 -11.02 -18.00 10.85
CA LEU A 225 -11.45 -16.70 11.37
C LEU A 225 -12.96 -16.81 11.63
N ASP A 226 -13.30 -17.30 12.82
CA ASP A 226 -14.52 -16.97 13.56
C ASP A 226 -14.19 -16.90 15.06
#